data_AF-A0A9Q8QHC1-F1
#
_entry.id   AF-A0A9Q8QHC1-F1
#
_cell.length_a   1.000
_cell.length_b   1.000
_cell.length_c   1.000
_cell.angle_alpha   90.00
_cell.angle_beta   90.00
_cell.angle_gamma   90.00
#
_symmetry.space_group_name_H-M   'P 1'
#
loop_
_entity.id
_entity.type
_entity.pdbx_description
1 polymer ?
#
loop_
_entity_poly.entity_id
_entity_poly.type
_entity_poly.pdbx_seq_one_letter_code
_entity_poly.pdbx_strand_id
1 'polypeptide(L)'
;MTDAELDRDWQPNGRRPQSTIARSFSQELMDIFRIENSLTDLDQQVDERFVSTCTALRQNVGKNNQELADLEARIREMEDRLRRNQGARTGIQVNTNQSSSQQRTEAVAKDDSKQRSRPGTARATQQAPSSGNMPPTPGASEDGNVEY
;
A
#
# COMPACT_ATOMS: atom_id res chain seq x y z
N MET A 1 59.61 3.16 -16.66
CA MET A 1 58.80 4.07 -15.83
C MET A 1 57.67 4.55 -16.70
N THR A 2 56.45 4.18 -16.37
CA THR A 2 55.24 4.59 -17.08
C THR A 2 54.63 5.82 -16.42
N ASP A 3 53.99 6.67 -17.21
CA ASP A 3 53.35 7.92 -16.75
C ASP A 3 52.34 7.66 -15.60
N ALA A 4 51.62 6.53 -15.70
CA ALA A 4 50.67 6.07 -14.68
C ALA A 4 51.31 5.68 -13.34
N GLU A 5 52.61 5.41 -13.29
CA GLU A 5 53.36 5.21 -12.03
C GLU A 5 53.80 6.55 -11.44
N LEU A 6 54.13 7.55 -12.27
CA LEU A 6 54.51 8.90 -11.86
C LEU A 6 53.36 9.66 -11.17
N ASP A 7 52.13 9.46 -11.65
CA ASP A 7 50.93 10.12 -11.11
C ASP A 7 50.51 9.57 -9.74
N ARG A 8 50.79 8.29 -9.44
CA ARG A 8 50.42 7.67 -8.15
C ARG A 8 51.26 8.18 -6.99
N ASP A 9 52.54 8.44 -7.25
CA ASP A 9 53.48 8.93 -6.23
C ASP A 9 53.54 10.46 -6.18
N TRP A 10 52.68 11.13 -6.94
CA TRP A 10 52.60 12.57 -6.92
C TRP A 10 52.05 13.06 -5.58
N GLN A 11 52.93 13.65 -4.77
CA GLN A 11 52.56 14.42 -3.59
C GLN A 11 52.75 15.92 -3.88
N PRO A 12 51.83 16.79 -3.44
CA PRO A 12 51.95 18.23 -3.59
C PRO A 12 53.11 18.76 -2.73
N ASN A 13 54.32 18.69 -3.27
CA ASN A 13 55.51 19.23 -2.66
C ASN A 13 55.47 20.74 -2.87
N GLY A 14 55.45 21.53 -1.78
CA GLY A 14 55.24 22.99 -1.75
C GLY A 14 56.21 23.89 -2.56
N ARG A 15 57.01 23.30 -3.44
CA ARG A 15 57.88 23.97 -4.42
C ARG A 15 57.19 24.28 -5.74
N ARG A 16 56.04 23.64 -6.05
CA ARG A 16 55.28 23.90 -7.28
C ARG A 16 54.07 24.78 -6.95
N PRO A 17 54.01 26.04 -7.39
CA PRO A 17 52.85 26.89 -7.12
C PRO A 17 51.63 26.30 -7.82
N GLN A 18 50.63 25.87 -7.04
CA GLN A 18 49.31 25.53 -7.55
C GLN A 18 48.71 26.75 -8.24
N SER A 19 48.30 26.61 -9.50
CA SER A 19 47.76 27.74 -10.26
C SER A 19 46.45 28.22 -9.63
N THR A 20 46.22 29.54 -9.65
CA THR A 20 44.96 30.14 -9.18
C THR A 20 43.75 29.55 -9.91
N ILE A 21 43.91 29.25 -11.21
CA ILE A 21 42.90 28.58 -12.05
C ILE A 21 42.61 27.16 -11.57
N ALA A 22 43.62 26.36 -11.19
CA ALA A 22 43.38 25.01 -10.68
C ALA A 22 42.64 25.04 -9.34
N ARG A 23 42.92 26.03 -8.48
CA ARG A 23 42.17 26.22 -7.23
C ARG A 23 40.70 26.56 -7.50
N SER A 24 40.43 27.55 -8.35
CA SER A 24 39.05 27.91 -8.69
C SER A 24 38.31 26.77 -9.38
N PHE A 25 38.98 26.05 -10.29
CA PHE A 25 38.43 24.89 -10.96
C PHE A 25 38.13 23.73 -9.99
N SER A 26 39.05 23.43 -9.06
CA SER A 26 38.80 22.43 -8.03
C SER A 26 37.62 22.79 -7.13
N GLN A 27 37.45 24.08 -6.82
CA GLN A 27 36.35 24.58 -6.01
C GLN A 27 35.00 24.47 -6.74
N GLU A 28 34.97 24.76 -8.06
CA GLU A 28 33.79 24.49 -8.89
C GLU A 28 33.44 23.00 -8.93
N LEU A 29 34.42 22.10 -9.05
CA LEU A 29 34.13 20.66 -9.03
C LEU A 29 33.61 20.20 -7.66
N MET A 30 34.16 20.71 -6.57
CA MET A 30 33.65 20.42 -5.23
C MET A 30 32.19 20.89 -5.06
N ASP A 31 31.81 22.02 -5.68
CA ASP A 31 30.45 22.54 -5.68
C ASP A 31 29.51 21.75 -6.62
N ILE A 32 29.92 21.49 -7.87
CA ILE A 32 29.17 20.70 -8.87
C ILE A 32 28.84 19.31 -8.33
N PHE A 33 29.83 18.64 -7.74
CA PHE A 33 29.67 17.31 -7.18
C PHE A 33 29.20 17.32 -5.71
N ARG A 34 28.95 18.51 -5.13
CA ARG A 34 28.50 18.72 -3.74
C ARG A 34 29.27 17.90 -2.72
N ILE A 35 30.57 17.70 -2.94
CA ILE A 35 31.37 16.66 -2.28
C ILE A 35 31.45 16.91 -0.76
N GLU A 36 31.46 18.17 -0.32
CA GLU A 36 31.64 18.51 1.10
C GLU A 36 30.32 18.53 1.92
N ASN A 37 29.17 18.82 1.29
CA ASN A 37 27.88 18.96 2.00
C ASN A 37 26.92 17.79 1.79
N SER A 38 27.09 17.02 0.69
CA SER A 38 26.15 15.97 0.30
C SER A 38 26.04 14.83 1.31
N LEU A 39 27.15 14.40 1.93
CA LEU A 39 27.12 13.29 2.87
C LEU A 39 26.37 13.66 4.17
N THR A 40 26.67 14.82 4.74
CA THR A 40 26.03 15.33 5.96
C THR A 40 24.55 15.66 5.71
N ASP A 41 24.23 16.28 4.57
CA ASP A 41 22.84 16.56 4.19
C ASP A 41 22.06 15.26 3.94
N LEU A 42 22.70 14.24 3.34
CA LEU A 42 22.09 12.93 3.12
C LEU A 42 21.85 12.20 4.44
N ASP A 43 22.79 12.25 5.38
CA ASP A 43 22.64 11.70 6.73
C ASP A 43 21.47 12.36 7.47
N GLN A 44 21.41 13.70 7.45
CA GLN A 44 20.30 14.45 8.02
C GLN A 44 18.97 14.11 7.34
N GLN A 45 18.93 14.00 6.01
CA GLN A 45 17.71 13.61 5.30
C GLN A 45 17.27 12.20 5.67
N VAL A 46 18.20 11.25 5.81
CA VAL A 46 17.88 9.88 6.24
C VAL A 46 17.31 9.91 7.65
N ASP A 47 17.91 10.65 8.57
CA ASP A 47 17.42 10.79 9.95
C ASP A 47 16.03 11.42 10.00
N GLU A 48 15.80 12.53 9.27
CA GLU A 48 14.49 13.19 9.20
C GLU A 48 13.42 12.25 8.62
N ARG A 49 13.77 11.51 7.56
CA ARG A 49 12.88 10.53 6.93
C ARG A 49 12.60 9.36 7.86
N PHE A 50 13.60 8.87 8.58
CA PHE A 50 13.44 7.81 9.56
C PHE A 50 12.55 8.25 10.71
N VAL A 51 12.80 9.41 11.31
CA VAL A 51 11.99 9.97 12.40
C VAL A 51 10.54 10.19 11.95
N SER A 52 10.34 10.75 10.75
CA SER A 52 9.01 10.99 10.17
C SER A 52 8.24 9.69 9.96
N THR A 53 8.87 8.69 9.33
CA THR A 53 8.25 7.38 9.08
C THR A 53 7.98 6.60 10.36
N CYS A 54 8.91 6.59 11.31
CA CYS A 54 8.71 6.00 12.63
C CYS A 54 7.54 6.65 13.37
N THR A 55 7.43 7.97 13.33
CA THR A 55 6.33 8.70 13.97
C THR A 55 4.98 8.34 13.35
N ALA A 56 4.90 8.31 12.02
CA ALA A 56 3.69 7.91 11.30
C ALA A 56 3.29 6.46 11.62
N LEU A 57 4.26 5.54 11.63
CA LEU A 57 4.02 4.13 11.94
C LEU A 57 3.51 3.95 13.37
N ARG A 58 4.11 4.65 14.36
CA ARG A 58 3.63 4.63 15.75
C ARG A 58 2.18 5.10 15.87
N GLN A 59 1.81 6.16 15.15
CA GLN A 59 0.43 6.66 15.18
C GLN A 59 -0.55 5.65 14.56
N ASN A 60 -0.18 5.01 13.44
CA ASN A 60 -1.01 4.00 12.79
C ASN A 60 -1.22 2.77 13.70
N VAL A 61 -0.13 2.25 14.27
CA VAL A 61 -0.20 1.13 15.23
C VAL A 61 -1.05 1.49 16.45
N GLY A 62 -0.92 2.71 16.99
CA GLY A 62 -1.76 3.18 18.09
C GLY A 62 -3.25 3.18 17.76
N LYS A 63 -3.64 3.63 16.55
CA LYS A 63 -5.03 3.61 16.08
C LYS A 63 -5.55 2.17 15.93
N ASN A 64 -4.79 1.29 15.30
CA ASN A 64 -5.19 -0.10 15.11
C ASN A 64 -5.34 -0.83 16.46
N ASN A 65 -4.47 -0.53 17.41
CA ASN A 65 -4.54 -1.12 18.74
C ASN A 65 -5.78 -0.63 19.52
N GLN A 66 -6.14 0.65 19.37
CA GLN A 66 -7.37 1.18 19.96
C GLN A 66 -8.62 0.53 19.35
N GLU A 67 -8.67 0.41 18.01
CA GLU A 67 -9.77 -0.25 17.31
C GLU A 67 -9.90 -1.72 17.73
N LEU A 68 -8.77 -2.43 17.85
CA LEU A 68 -8.75 -3.81 18.33
C LEU A 68 -9.28 -3.91 19.76
N ALA A 69 -8.84 -3.03 20.67
CA ALA A 69 -9.31 -3.02 22.05
C ALA A 69 -10.83 -2.76 22.15
N ASP A 70 -11.37 -1.86 21.32
CA ASP A 70 -12.80 -1.57 21.28
C ASP A 70 -13.61 -2.77 20.73
N LEU A 71 -13.10 -3.44 19.69
CA LEU A 71 -13.71 -4.66 19.15
C LEU A 71 -13.68 -5.81 20.16
N GLU A 72 -12.56 -6.02 20.85
CA GLU A 72 -12.43 -7.03 21.89
C GLU A 72 -13.38 -6.77 23.06
N ALA A 73 -13.51 -5.50 23.49
CA ALA A 73 -14.45 -5.12 24.54
C ALA A 73 -15.89 -5.42 24.14
N ARG A 74 -16.26 -5.08 22.90
CA ARG A 74 -17.61 -5.36 22.37
C ARG A 74 -17.89 -6.85 22.25
N ILE A 75 -16.92 -7.65 21.80
CA ILE A 75 -17.06 -9.11 21.72
C ILE A 75 -17.24 -9.68 23.12
N ARG A 76 -16.42 -9.27 24.10
CA ARG A 76 -16.54 -9.70 25.50
C ARG A 76 -17.91 -9.37 26.09
N GLU A 77 -18.43 -8.17 25.84
CA GLU A 77 -19.78 -7.80 26.27
C GLU A 77 -20.87 -8.71 25.66
N MET A 78 -20.77 -8.98 24.36
CA MET A 78 -21.70 -9.89 23.68
C MET A 78 -21.59 -11.33 24.18
N GLU A 79 -20.38 -11.81 24.46
CA GLU A 79 -20.12 -13.12 25.05
C GLU A 79 -20.73 -13.22 26.46
N ASP A 80 -20.59 -12.19 27.30
CA ASP A 80 -21.19 -12.15 28.63
C ASP A 80 -22.73 -12.12 28.57
N ARG A 81 -23.30 -11.41 27.61
CA ARG A 81 -24.75 -11.44 27.36
C ARG A 81 -25.20 -12.81 26.88
N LEU A 82 -24.44 -13.46 26.00
CA LEU A 82 -24.75 -14.78 25.50
C LEU A 82 -24.62 -15.83 26.59
N ARG A 83 -23.57 -15.79 27.43
CA ARG A 83 -23.39 -16.69 28.58
C ARG A 83 -24.55 -16.58 29.58
N ARG A 84 -24.95 -15.35 29.93
CA ARG A 84 -26.14 -15.10 30.77
C ARG A 84 -27.41 -15.65 30.14
N ASN A 85 -27.60 -15.47 28.83
CA ASN A 85 -28.79 -15.95 28.11
C ASN A 85 -28.76 -17.46 27.82
N GLN A 86 -27.60 -18.09 27.65
CA GLN A 86 -27.48 -19.54 27.46
C GLN A 86 -27.81 -20.29 28.75
N GLY A 87 -27.43 -19.75 29.91
CA GLY A 87 -27.89 -20.25 31.21
C GLY A 87 -29.42 -20.13 31.40
N ALA A 88 -30.07 -19.19 30.72
CA ALA A 88 -31.53 -19.01 30.74
C ALA A 88 -32.29 -19.75 29.61
N ARG A 89 -31.59 -20.20 28.55
CA ARG A 89 -32.18 -20.82 27.34
C ARG A 89 -32.26 -22.33 27.37
N THR A 90 -31.76 -23.01 28.40
CA THR A 90 -32.04 -24.43 28.63
C THR A 90 -33.50 -24.72 29.01
N GLY A 91 -34.40 -23.73 28.98
CA GLY A 91 -35.77 -23.87 29.48
C GLY A 91 -36.93 -23.42 28.58
N ILE A 92 -36.76 -22.92 27.34
CA ILE A 92 -37.93 -22.40 26.57
C ILE A 92 -37.92 -22.81 25.10
N GLN A 93 -38.92 -23.61 24.75
CA GLN A 93 -39.27 -24.10 23.41
C GLN A 93 -39.54 -22.94 22.43
N VAL A 94 -39.06 -23.12 21.20
CA VAL A 94 -39.34 -22.23 20.05
C VAL A 94 -40.78 -22.46 19.59
N ASN A 95 -41.67 -21.50 19.84
CA ASN A 95 -43.02 -21.51 19.28
C ASN A 95 -43.04 -20.63 18.01
N THR A 96 -43.03 -21.27 16.84
CA THR A 96 -43.26 -20.64 15.54
C THR A 96 -44.76 -20.41 15.36
N ASN A 97 -45.22 -19.17 15.32
CA ASN A 97 -46.41 -18.73 14.59
C ASN A 97 -46.65 -17.23 14.81
N GLN A 98 -46.58 -16.44 13.74
CA GLN A 98 -47.53 -15.35 13.54
C GLN A 98 -47.54 -14.93 12.07
N SER A 99 -48.62 -15.33 11.42
CA SER A 99 -49.15 -14.84 10.16
C SER A 99 -50.06 -13.63 10.43
N SER A 100 -49.95 -12.59 9.61
CA SER A 100 -51.02 -11.60 9.45
C SER A 100 -51.04 -11.08 8.02
N SER A 101 -52.05 -11.52 7.29
CA SER A 101 -52.50 -11.02 6.00
C SER A 101 -53.60 -9.96 6.19
N GLN A 102 -53.85 -9.15 5.14
CA GLN A 102 -54.89 -8.12 4.89
C GLN A 102 -54.27 -6.70 4.83
N GLN A 103 -54.50 -5.84 3.83
CA GLN A 103 -55.64 -5.72 2.92
C GLN A 103 -55.29 -4.93 1.62
N ARG A 104 -56.24 -4.97 0.68
CA ARG A 104 -56.25 -4.79 -0.79
C ARG A 104 -56.64 -3.38 -1.27
N THR A 105 -56.16 -2.94 -2.45
CA THR A 105 -56.88 -2.25 -3.57
C THR A 105 -55.97 -2.20 -4.83
N GLU A 106 -56.23 -2.98 -5.89
CA GLU A 106 -56.84 -2.60 -7.20
C GLU A 106 -55.95 -1.71 -8.11
N ALA A 107 -55.76 -1.88 -9.42
CA ALA A 107 -55.90 -2.95 -10.42
C ALA A 107 -55.34 -2.35 -11.74
N VAL A 108 -54.36 -2.98 -12.42
CA VAL A 108 -54.20 -2.91 -13.88
C VAL A 108 -53.60 -4.24 -14.35
N ALA A 109 -54.31 -4.89 -15.26
CA ALA A 109 -53.95 -6.17 -15.85
C ALA A 109 -52.82 -6.06 -16.88
N LYS A 110 -51.88 -7.00 -16.86
CA LYS A 110 -51.45 -7.74 -18.04
C LYS A 110 -50.78 -9.06 -17.63
N ASP A 111 -51.46 -10.12 -18.02
CA ASP A 111 -50.98 -11.45 -18.41
C ASP A 111 -49.45 -11.62 -18.50
N ASP A 112 -48.87 -12.49 -17.67
CA ASP A 112 -48.41 -13.79 -18.20
C ASP A 112 -48.09 -14.77 -17.05
N SER A 113 -48.38 -16.03 -17.32
CA SER A 113 -48.27 -17.15 -16.41
C SER A 113 -46.86 -17.71 -16.35
N LYS A 114 -46.46 -18.15 -15.15
CA LYS A 114 -45.27 -18.97 -14.84
C LYS A 114 -43.92 -18.23 -14.90
N GLN A 115 -43.37 -17.91 -13.73
CA GLN A 115 -42.31 -18.74 -13.13
C GLN A 115 -41.94 -18.18 -11.75
N ARG A 116 -42.03 -19.06 -10.76
CA ARG A 116 -41.56 -18.84 -9.39
C ARG A 116 -40.10 -18.42 -9.40
N SER A 117 -39.83 -17.34 -8.69
CA SER A 117 -38.52 -16.86 -8.29
C SER A 117 -37.62 -18.01 -7.82
N ARG A 118 -36.54 -18.28 -8.56
CA ARG A 118 -35.35 -18.93 -8.01
C ARG A 118 -34.36 -17.80 -7.68
N PRO A 119 -34.07 -17.54 -6.39
CA PRO A 119 -33.03 -16.61 -6.03
C PRO A 119 -31.67 -17.25 -6.33
N GLY A 120 -30.88 -16.57 -7.16
CA GLY A 120 -29.49 -16.95 -7.48
C GLY A 120 -29.36 -17.85 -8.71
N THR A 121 -28.92 -17.26 -9.83
CA THR A 121 -27.88 -17.78 -10.78
C THR A 121 -27.90 -17.13 -12.18
N ALA A 122 -28.86 -16.28 -12.53
CA ALA A 122 -28.85 -15.61 -13.84
C ALA A 122 -28.01 -14.32 -13.82
N ARG A 123 -26.70 -14.44 -14.03
CA ARG A 123 -25.82 -13.31 -14.35
C ARG A 123 -26.22 -12.77 -15.73
N ALA A 124 -26.59 -11.49 -15.82
CA ALA A 124 -26.73 -10.79 -17.09
C ALA A 124 -25.42 -10.92 -17.88
N THR A 125 -25.50 -11.24 -19.16
CA THR A 125 -24.38 -11.28 -20.10
C THR A 125 -23.76 -9.87 -20.21
N GLN A 126 -22.76 -9.60 -19.38
CA GLN A 126 -21.88 -8.45 -19.59
C GLN A 126 -21.05 -8.74 -20.85
N GLN A 127 -21.24 -7.90 -21.88
CA GLN A 127 -20.29 -7.77 -22.97
C GLN A 127 -18.89 -7.54 -22.38
N ALA A 128 -17.90 -8.28 -22.87
CA ALA A 128 -16.51 -8.07 -22.49
C ALA A 128 -16.09 -6.64 -22.84
N PRO A 129 -15.37 -5.91 -21.95
CA PRO A 129 -14.79 -4.64 -22.32
C PRO A 129 -13.81 -4.84 -23.49
N SER A 130 -13.99 -4.03 -24.53
CA SER A 130 -13.15 -3.95 -25.72
C SER A 130 -11.66 -3.86 -25.35
N SER A 131 -10.83 -4.53 -26.15
CA SER A 131 -9.37 -4.75 -26.01
C SER A 131 -8.49 -3.49 -26.03
N GLY A 132 -9.01 -2.32 -25.65
CA GLY A 132 -8.34 -1.02 -25.76
C GLY A 132 -7.83 -0.41 -24.46
N ASN A 133 -8.13 -0.99 -23.29
CA ASN A 133 -7.83 -0.38 -21.98
C ASN A 133 -6.93 -1.24 -21.06
N MET A 134 -6.17 -2.20 -21.59
CA MET A 134 -5.16 -2.89 -20.77
C MET A 134 -3.87 -2.05 -20.67
N PRO A 135 -3.27 -1.95 -19.47
CA PRO A 135 -1.92 -1.41 -19.34
C PRO A 135 -0.96 -2.24 -20.19
N PRO A 136 0.09 -1.64 -20.79
CA PRO A 136 1.05 -2.41 -21.59
C PRO A 136 1.62 -3.54 -20.73
N THR A 137 1.50 -4.76 -21.24
CA THR A 137 2.20 -5.93 -20.70
C THR A 137 3.69 -5.61 -20.69
N PRO A 138 4.41 -5.78 -19.56
CA PRO A 138 5.86 -5.67 -19.57
C PRO A 138 6.43 -6.64 -20.60
N GLY A 139 7.19 -6.09 -21.56
CA GLY A 139 7.74 -6.84 -22.68
C GLY A 139 8.59 -8.03 -22.23
N ALA A 140 8.58 -9.08 -23.05
CA ALA A 140 9.49 -10.21 -22.90
C ALA A 140 10.94 -9.71 -22.94
N SER A 141 11.75 -10.16 -21.97
CA SER A 141 13.19 -9.92 -21.94
C SER A 141 13.84 -10.57 -23.16
N GLU A 142 14.24 -9.77 -24.14
CA GLU A 142 15.08 -10.19 -25.25
C GLU A 142 16.20 -9.15 -25.45
N ASP A 143 17.33 -9.42 -24.81
CA ASP A 143 18.66 -8.86 -25.03
C ASP A 143 19.63 -9.90 -24.43
N GLY A 144 20.58 -10.53 -25.11
CA GLY A 144 20.99 -10.46 -26.48
C GLY A 144 21.89 -11.68 -26.76
N ASN A 145 21.89 -12.06 -28.03
CA ASN A 145 22.67 -13.08 -28.70
C ASN A 145 24.15 -13.12 -28.25
N VAL A 146 24.64 -14.26 -27.75
CA VAL A 146 26.09 -14.50 -27.54
C VAL A 146 26.57 -15.38 -28.70
N GLU A 147 27.16 -14.73 -29.69
CA GLU A 147 27.86 -15.37 -30.80
C GLU A 147 29.15 -16.02 -30.25
N TYR A 148 29.41 -17.27 -30.66
CA TYR A 148 30.66 -18.02 -30.40
C TYR A 148 31.58 -17.96 -31.61
#